data_AF-X1ML96-F1
#
_entry.id   AF-X1ML96-F1
#
_cell.length_a   1.000
_cell.length_b   1.000
_cell.length_c   1.000
_cell.angle_alpha   90.00
_cell.angle_beta   90.00
_cell.angle_gamma   90.00
#
_symmetry.space_group_name_H-M   'P 1'
#
loop_
_entity.id
_entity.type
_entity.pdbx_description
1 polymer ?
#
loop_
_entity_poly.entity_id
_entity_poly.type
_entity_poly.pdbx_seq_one_letter_code
_entity_poly.pdbx_strand_id
1 'polypeptide(L)'
;MSIIGTKAAAEINNKVVILAAGEGKRLRTKKKNETKAQIKVYGLSLIQRAILSAKKAGLSNFIVVVGYKKEILVSHLKNSIQFLYVK
;
A
#
# COMPACT_ATOMS: atom_id res chain seq x y z
N MET A 1 36.88 -13.78 -11.86
CA MET A 1 35.95 -14.28 -12.89
C MET A 1 34.87 -15.05 -12.15
N SER A 2 33.59 -14.67 -12.08
CA SER A 2 32.73 -14.01 -13.07
C SER A 2 31.73 -13.05 -12.40
N ILE A 3 31.46 -11.92 -13.08
CA ILE A 3 30.26 -11.04 -13.04
C ILE A 3 29.91 -10.42 -11.67
N ILE A 4 30.52 -9.30 -11.24
CA ILE A 4 30.11 -7.93 -11.63
C ILE A 4 28.81 -7.91 -12.44
N GLY A 5 27.64 -8.11 -11.80
CA GLY A 5 26.40 -8.20 -12.57
C GLY A 5 25.04 -8.11 -11.87
N THR A 6 24.91 -7.73 -10.59
CA THR A 6 23.55 -7.61 -9.98
C THR A 6 23.25 -6.31 -9.27
N LYS A 7 24.23 -5.43 -9.02
CA LYS A 7 23.91 -4.04 -8.61
C LYS A 7 23.23 -3.23 -9.73
N ALA A 8 23.30 -3.73 -10.97
CA ALA A 8 22.79 -3.09 -12.19
C ALA A 8 21.68 -3.91 -12.89
N ALA A 9 21.11 -4.94 -12.24
CA ALA A 9 19.90 -5.61 -12.74
C ALA A 9 18.68 -4.74 -12.41
N ALA A 10 18.61 -3.61 -13.11
CA ALA A 10 17.64 -2.53 -13.04
C ALA A 10 17.59 -1.79 -11.68
N GLU A 11 17.81 -0.48 -11.70
CA GLU A 11 16.88 0.39 -10.97
C GLU A 11 15.49 -0.02 -11.46
N ILE A 12 14.83 -0.92 -10.74
CA ILE A 12 13.56 -1.41 -11.20
C ILE A 12 12.60 -0.24 -11.03
N ASN A 13 12.23 0.39 -12.15
CA ASN A 13 11.19 1.40 -12.25
C ASN A 13 9.81 0.75 -12.03
N ASN A 14 9.72 -0.07 -10.98
CA ASN A 14 8.60 -0.93 -10.66
C ASN A 14 7.61 -0.15 -9.83
N LYS A 15 6.50 0.19 -10.48
CA LYS A 15 5.34 0.78 -9.80
C LYS A 15 4.45 -0.34 -9.27
N VAL A 16 4.18 -0.29 -7.96
CA VAL A 16 3.23 -1.17 -7.28
C VAL A 16 1.95 -0.40 -7.05
N VAL A 17 0.85 -0.88 -7.63
CA VAL A 17 -0.46 -0.27 -7.44
C VAL A 17 -1.22 -1.05 -6.36
N ILE A 18 -1.59 -0.38 -5.28
CA ILE A 18 -2.43 -0.93 -4.21
C ILE A 18 -3.84 -0.34 -4.35
N LEU A 19 -4.81 -1.18 -4.66
CA LEU A 19 -6.22 -0.78 -4.79
C LEU A 19 -6.89 -0.71 -3.41
N ALA A 20 -6.98 0.48 -2.84
CA ALA A 20 -7.50 0.73 -1.49
C ALA A 20 -8.72 1.67 -1.47
N ALA A 21 -9.44 1.79 -2.58
CA ALA A 21 -10.62 2.66 -2.71
C ALA A 21 -11.94 2.05 -2.19
N GLY A 22 -11.95 0.75 -1.85
CA GLY A 22 -13.16 0.02 -1.50
C GLY A 22 -13.65 0.29 -0.07
N GLU A 23 -14.98 0.38 0.07
CA GLU A 23 -15.67 0.61 1.35
C GLU A 23 -15.63 -0.60 2.30
N GLY A 24 -15.57 -1.83 1.78
CA GLY A 24 -15.54 -3.03 2.62
C GLY A 24 -16.85 -3.33 3.35
N LYS A 25 -18.01 -3.04 2.73
CA LYS A 25 -19.36 -3.17 3.32
C LYS A 25 -19.63 -4.48 4.10
N ARG A 26 -19.15 -5.61 3.59
CA ARG A 26 -19.30 -6.93 4.25
C ARG A 26 -18.64 -7.02 5.62
N LEU A 27 -17.53 -6.31 5.84
CA LEU A 27 -16.81 -6.30 7.11
C LEU A 27 -17.49 -5.39 8.15
N ARG A 28 -18.50 -4.58 7.77
CA ARG A 28 -19.21 -3.63 8.64
C ARG A 28 -18.29 -2.99 9.68
N THR A 29 -17.26 -2.28 9.21
CA THR A 29 -16.27 -1.64 10.10
C THR A 29 -16.99 -0.82 11.17
N LYS A 30 -17.00 -1.30 12.42
CA LYS A 30 -17.77 -0.68 13.51
C LYS A 30 -17.31 0.74 13.84
N LYS A 31 -16.09 1.10 13.43
CA LYS A 31 -15.52 2.44 13.63
C LYS A 31 -15.87 3.35 12.46
N LYS A 32 -16.55 4.46 12.78
CA LYS A 32 -16.92 5.51 11.81
C LYS A 32 -15.70 6.10 11.10
N ASN A 33 -14.53 6.10 11.74
CA ASN A 33 -13.30 6.74 11.24
C ASN A 33 -12.18 5.75 10.89
N GLU A 34 -12.51 4.54 10.42
CA GLU A 34 -11.54 3.54 9.97
C GLU A 34 -11.93 3.00 8.59
N THR A 35 -10.94 2.71 7.75
CA THR A 35 -11.13 2.03 6.45
C THR A 35 -10.73 0.56 6.55
N LYS A 36 -11.19 -0.29 5.62
CA LYS A 36 -10.77 -1.71 5.58
C LYS A 36 -9.25 -1.84 5.53
N ALA A 37 -8.59 -0.98 4.76
CA ALA A 37 -7.14 -0.95 4.63
C ALA A 37 -6.40 -0.76 5.97
N GLN A 38 -7.03 -0.09 6.94
CA GLN A 38 -6.47 0.18 8.27
C GLN A 38 -6.74 -0.91 9.31
N ILE A 39 -7.66 -1.84 9.05
CA ILE A 39 -7.98 -2.93 9.97
C ILE A 39 -6.69 -3.70 10.30
N LYS A 40 -6.42 -3.84 11.60
CA LYS A 40 -5.27 -4.59 12.08
C LYS A 40 -5.62 -6.07 12.23
N VAL A 41 -4.76 -6.92 11.69
CA VAL A 41 -4.81 -8.38 11.88
C VAL A 41 -3.42 -8.81 12.35
N TYR A 42 -3.36 -9.35 13.58
CA TYR A 42 -2.12 -9.65 14.29
C TYR A 42 -1.17 -8.43 14.34
N GLY A 43 -1.68 -7.28 14.78
CA GLY A 43 -0.89 -6.06 15.00
C GLY A 43 -0.57 -5.22 13.76
N LEU A 44 -0.67 -5.77 12.55
CA LEU A 44 -0.38 -5.06 11.29
C LEU A 44 -1.68 -4.69 10.55
N SER A 45 -1.76 -3.46 10.01
CA SER A 45 -2.87 -3.11 9.13
C SER A 45 -2.80 -3.88 7.81
N LEU A 46 -3.95 -4.11 7.17
CA LEU A 46 -3.99 -4.81 5.88
C LEU A 46 -3.11 -4.14 4.82
N ILE A 47 -3.12 -2.80 4.77
CA ILE A 47 -2.27 -2.06 3.83
C ILE A 47 -0.78 -2.12 4.18
N GLN A 48 -0.43 -2.06 5.47
CA GLN A 48 0.96 -2.24 5.90
C GLN A 48 1.47 -3.62 5.51
N ARG A 49 0.64 -4.67 5.67
CA ARG A 49 0.98 -6.02 5.26
C ARG A 49 1.29 -6.10 3.76
N ALA A 50 0.45 -5.51 2.92
CA ALA A 50 0.70 -5.46 1.47
C ALA A 50 2.00 -4.73 1.12
N ILE A 51 2.25 -3.56 1.73
CA ILE A 51 3.48 -2.79 1.54
C ILE A 51 4.72 -3.59 1.98
N LEU A 52 4.68 -4.21 3.15
CA LEU A 52 5.80 -4.98 3.68
C LEU A 52 6.08 -6.23 2.83
N SER A 53 5.05 -6.93 2.36
CA SER A 53 5.21 -8.06 1.44
C SER A 53 5.86 -7.64 0.13
N ALA A 54 5.42 -6.52 -0.45
CA ALA A 54 6.00 -5.98 -1.68
C ALA A 54 7.47 -5.54 -1.47
N LYS A 55 7.78 -4.89 -0.34
CA LYS A 55 9.16 -4.54 0.02
C LYS A 55 10.06 -5.77 0.18
N LYS A 56 9.55 -6.85 0.80
CA LYS A 56 10.27 -8.13 0.91
C LYS A 56 10.55 -8.77 -0.46
N ALA A 57 9.71 -8.50 -1.45
CA ALA A 57 9.91 -8.91 -2.84
C ALA A 57 10.80 -7.95 -3.67
N GLY A 58 11.43 -6.95 -3.05
CA GLY A 58 12.29 -5.98 -3.73
C GLY A 58 11.55 -4.84 -4.44
N LEU A 59 10.26 -4.60 -4.13
CA LEU A 59 9.45 -3.55 -4.74
C LEU A 59 9.37 -2.31 -3.84
N SER A 60 9.62 -1.11 -4.39
CA SER A 60 9.78 0.11 -3.59
C SER A 60 8.88 1.30 -3.98
N ASN A 61 8.37 1.37 -5.21
CA ASN A 61 7.63 2.55 -5.68
C ASN A 61 6.12 2.30 -5.62
N PHE A 62 5.45 2.82 -4.59
CA PHE A 62 4.04 2.54 -4.31
C PHE A 62 3.11 3.65 -4.78
N ILE A 63 2.05 3.25 -5.48
CA ILE A 63 0.88 4.06 -5.80
C ILE A 63 -0.31 3.44 -5.07
N VAL A 64 -0.97 4.21 -4.22
CA VAL A 64 -2.19 3.76 -3.52
C VAL A 64 -3.39 4.44 -4.15
N VAL A 65 -4.30 3.64 -4.69
CA VAL A 65 -5.57 4.13 -5.22
C VAL A 65 -6.54 4.28 -4.04
N VAL A 66 -7.03 5.50 -3.83
CA VAL A 66 -7.89 5.87 -2.70
C VAL A 66 -9.20 6.46 -3.21
N GLY A 67 -10.30 6.15 -2.53
CA GLY A 67 -11.65 6.60 -2.89
C GLY A 67 -12.48 6.83 -1.63
N TYR A 68 -13.18 5.79 -1.16
CA TYR A 68 -13.95 5.85 0.08
C TYR A 68 -13.07 6.23 1.28
N LYS A 69 -13.46 7.26 2.05
CA LYS A 69 -12.73 7.77 3.23
C LYS A 69 -11.24 8.03 2.97
N LYS A 70 -10.91 8.54 1.79
CA LYS A 70 -9.53 8.82 1.33
C LYS A 70 -8.72 9.62 2.33
N GLU A 71 -9.28 10.64 2.98
CA GLU A 71 -8.58 11.52 3.91
C GLU A 71 -8.02 10.74 5.11
N ILE A 72 -8.83 9.82 5.65
CA ILE A 72 -8.46 8.95 6.78
C ILE A 72 -7.32 8.01 6.37
N LEU A 73 -7.40 7.42 5.18
CA LEU A 73 -6.38 6.50 4.69
C LEU A 73 -5.06 7.20 4.35
N VAL A 74 -5.13 8.36 3.70
CA VAL A 74 -3.95 9.18 3.35
C VAL A 74 -3.24 9.64 4.62
N SER A 75 -3.98 10.11 5.63
CA SER A 75 -3.41 10.56 6.91
C SER A 75 -2.71 9.43 7.70
N HIS A 76 -3.08 8.17 7.44
CA HIS A 76 -2.47 7.00 8.08
C HIS A 76 -1.19 6.54 7.38
N LEU A 77 -0.99 6.92 6.12
CA LEU A 77 0.13 6.50 5.31
C LEU A 77 1.21 7.59 5.27
N LYS A 78 2.48 7.18 5.18
CA LYS A 78 3.64 8.10 5.21
C LYS A 78 3.85 8.81 3.87
N ASN A 79 4.57 9.93 3.92
CA ASN A 79 4.85 10.83 2.78
C ASN A 79 5.55 10.20 1.56
N SER A 80 6.16 9.01 1.69
CA SER A 80 6.88 8.35 0.59
C SER A 80 5.99 7.49 -0.33
N ILE A 81 4.68 7.72 -0.32
CA ILE A 81 3.69 6.97 -1.11
C ILE A 81 2.94 7.95 -2.01
N GLN A 82 2.82 7.63 -3.30
CA GLN A 82 2.00 8.38 -4.24
C GLN A 82 0.52 7.96 -4.10
N PHE A 83 -0.39 8.92 -4.14
CA PHE A 83 -1.83 8.66 -4.09
C PHE A 83 -2.49 8.92 -5.43
N LEU A 84 -3.37 8.01 -5.85
CA LEU A 84 -4.27 8.18 -6.99
C LEU A 84 -5.71 8.22 -6.46
N TYR A 85 -6.40 9.33 -6.67
CA TYR A 85 -7.76 9.53 -6.16
C TYR A 85 -8.80 9.11 -7.19
N VAL A 86 -9.75 8.27 -6.78
CA VAL A 86 -10.91 7.87 -7.59
C VAL A 86 -12.20 8.37 -6.96
N LYS A 87 -13.22 8.58 -7.81
CA LYS A 87 -14.56 9.02 -7.40
C LYS A 87 -15.31 7.92 -6.65
#